data_AF-A0A4T0A7L0-F1
#
_entry.id   AF-A0A4T0A7L0-F1
#
_cell.length_a   1.000
_cell.length_b   1.000
_cell.length_c   1.000
_cell.angle_alpha   90.00
_cell.angle_beta   90.00
_cell.angle_gamma   90.00
#
_symmetry.space_group_name_H-M   'P 1'
#
loop_
_entity.id
_entity.type
_entity.pdbx_description
1 polymer ?
#
loop_
_entity_poly.entity_id
_entity_poly.type
_entity_poly.pdbx_seq_one_letter_code
_entity_poly.pdbx_strand_id
1 'polypeptide(L)'
;MHFLTSITRLSAIAAITVSSVTAAPASTSLQTRADSFVGYLVSTFSDVTPAVQFHLSKGNDAGSYTFLNKGQPVLKSTVGTKGVRDVFLAHDSARTNYYMIATDLDINAAGFSWDAATRTGSRGIVVWSSKDLINWSASSLRTVESANAGMTWAPSAVWDDATSQFYVFWSSRLYADSDPKHTGVASLDRIRYTTTKDF
;
A
#
# COMPACT_ATOMS: atom_id res chain seq x y z
N MET A 1 -70.26 -49.51 23.05
CA MET A 1 -69.33 -49.68 24.19
C MET A 1 -67.97 -49.13 23.74
N HIS A 2 -67.33 -48.30 24.57
CA HIS A 2 -66.00 -47.67 24.39
C HIS A 2 -65.99 -46.42 23.46
N PHE A 3 -66.15 -45.20 23.99
CA PHE A 3 -65.23 -44.30 24.74
C PHE A 3 -64.38 -43.39 23.84
N LEU A 4 -64.72 -42.09 23.91
CA LEU A 4 -63.93 -40.83 23.83
C LEU A 4 -62.51 -40.91 23.20
N THR A 5 -62.11 -39.94 22.36
CA THR A 5 -61.50 -38.70 22.88
C THR A 5 -61.35 -37.63 21.78
N SER A 6 -61.87 -36.42 22.05
CA SER A 6 -61.50 -35.19 21.34
C SER A 6 -60.08 -34.78 21.73
N ILE A 7 -59.23 -34.52 20.73
CA ILE A 7 -57.94 -33.85 20.95
C ILE A 7 -58.06 -32.42 20.41
N THR A 8 -58.31 -31.49 21.31
CA THR A 8 -58.18 -30.05 21.06
C THR A 8 -56.68 -29.72 21.05
N ARG A 9 -56.11 -29.39 19.89
CA ARG A 9 -54.73 -28.89 19.83
C ARG A 9 -54.71 -27.41 20.22
N LEU A 10 -54.16 -27.12 21.40
CA LEU A 10 -53.75 -25.77 21.78
C LEU A 10 -52.42 -25.47 21.08
N SER A 11 -52.42 -24.54 20.13
CA SER A 11 -51.18 -23.98 19.58
C SER A 11 -50.63 -22.96 20.57
N ALA A 12 -49.57 -23.31 21.29
CA ALA A 12 -48.80 -22.35 22.08
C ALA A 12 -47.91 -21.54 21.15
N ILE A 13 -48.20 -20.24 21.01
CA ILE A 13 -47.33 -19.29 20.32
C ILE A 13 -46.19 -18.94 21.30
N ALA A 14 -45.00 -19.50 21.08
CA ALA A 14 -43.81 -19.09 21.78
C ALA A 14 -43.37 -17.72 21.25
N ALA A 15 -43.45 -16.68 22.09
CA ALA A 15 -42.92 -15.37 21.77
C ALA A 15 -41.38 -15.44 21.78
N ILE A 16 -40.77 -15.35 20.60
CA ILE A 16 -39.31 -15.23 20.46
C ILE A 16 -38.96 -13.77 20.78
N THR A 17 -38.39 -13.54 21.96
CA THR A 17 -37.77 -12.25 22.28
C THR A 17 -36.44 -12.15 21.55
N VAL A 18 -36.40 -11.36 20.48
CA VAL A 18 -35.16 -10.98 19.80
C VAL A 18 -34.49 -9.91 20.67
N SER A 19 -33.49 -10.31 21.45
CA SER A 19 -32.61 -9.36 22.14
C SER A 19 -31.70 -8.70 21.11
N SER A 20 -32.04 -7.48 20.71
CA SER A 20 -31.19 -6.60 19.91
C SER A 20 -29.95 -6.21 20.73
N VAL A 21 -28.84 -6.93 20.51
CA VAL A 21 -27.53 -6.49 21.01
C VAL A 21 -27.09 -5.32 20.15
N THR A 22 -27.33 -4.10 20.62
CA THR A 22 -26.70 -2.90 20.07
C THR A 22 -25.22 -2.93 20.42
N ALA A 23 -24.38 -3.40 19.50
CA ALA A 23 -22.93 -3.22 19.62
C ALA A 23 -22.63 -1.72 19.63
N ALA A 24 -22.21 -1.19 20.77
CA ALA A 24 -21.70 0.17 20.83
C ALA A 24 -20.48 0.28 19.91
N PRO A 25 -20.35 1.35 19.10
CA PRO A 25 -19.15 1.54 18.31
C PRO A 25 -17.95 1.60 19.26
N ALA A 26 -16.94 0.76 19.00
CA ALA A 26 -15.67 0.90 19.68
C ALA A 26 -15.19 2.33 19.44
N SER A 27 -15.01 3.09 20.52
CA SER A 27 -14.42 4.41 20.47
C SER A 27 -12.97 4.25 20.06
N THR A 28 -12.69 4.25 18.77
CA THR A 28 -11.34 4.45 18.25
C THR A 28 -10.97 5.88 18.64
N SER A 29 -10.23 6.03 19.74
CA SER A 29 -9.62 7.32 20.04
C SER A 29 -8.65 7.60 18.90
N LEU A 30 -9.02 8.50 17.99
CA LEU A 30 -8.06 9.07 17.05
C LEU A 30 -6.94 9.64 17.92
N GLN A 31 -5.77 9.02 17.81
CA GLN A 31 -4.60 9.41 18.58
C GLN A 31 -4.35 10.90 18.33
N THR A 32 -4.26 11.69 19.40
CA THR A 32 -4.01 13.13 19.30
C THR A 32 -2.74 13.34 18.49
N ARG A 33 -2.82 14.16 17.42
CA ARG A 33 -1.65 14.52 16.60
C ARG A 33 -0.57 15.04 17.53
N ALA A 34 0.68 14.56 17.40
CA ALA A 34 1.73 15.00 18.30
C ALA A 34 1.89 16.53 18.25
N ASP A 35 1.82 17.17 19.41
CA ASP A 35 1.82 18.63 19.56
C ASP A 35 3.15 19.30 19.15
N SER A 36 4.18 18.52 18.82
CA SER A 36 5.55 19.00 18.55
C SER A 36 5.95 19.06 17.06
N PHE A 37 5.07 18.75 16.11
CA PHE A 37 5.44 18.84 14.69
C PHE A 37 5.37 20.27 14.16
N VAL A 38 6.45 20.70 13.50
CA VAL A 38 6.65 22.09 13.04
C VAL A 38 6.42 22.29 11.54
N GLY A 39 6.06 21.24 10.81
CA GLY A 39 5.87 21.28 9.35
C GLY A 39 5.57 19.93 8.72
N TYR A 40 5.66 19.89 7.39
CA TYR A 40 5.31 18.79 6.51
C TYR A 40 6.49 18.44 5.60
N LEU A 41 6.76 17.15 5.46
CA LEU A 41 7.64 16.60 4.44
C LEU A 41 6.77 16.01 3.32
N VAL A 42 7.05 16.39 2.07
CA VAL A 42 6.41 15.82 0.89
C VAL A 42 7.45 15.08 0.07
N SER A 43 7.19 13.81 -0.22
CA SER A 43 7.94 13.00 -1.18
C SER A 43 7.26 12.98 -2.52
N THR A 44 8.01 13.24 -3.58
CA THR A 44 7.51 13.29 -4.96
C THR A 44 8.46 12.57 -5.92
N PHE A 45 7.97 12.39 -7.14
CA PHE A 45 8.73 12.01 -8.32
C PHE A 45 8.21 12.84 -9.50
N SER A 46 8.92 12.82 -10.63
CA SER A 46 8.40 13.36 -11.88
C SER A 46 8.85 12.51 -13.06
N ASP A 47 8.16 12.61 -14.18
CA ASP A 47 8.51 11.90 -15.41
C ASP A 47 9.89 12.32 -15.90
N VAL A 48 10.19 13.62 -15.88
CA VAL A 48 11.48 14.18 -16.32
C VAL A 48 12.63 13.75 -15.40
N THR A 49 12.33 13.53 -14.12
CA THR A 49 13.32 13.10 -13.11
C THR A 49 12.76 11.89 -12.37
N PRO A 50 12.93 10.66 -12.92
CA PRO A 50 12.36 9.42 -12.38
C PRO A 50 13.14 8.94 -11.14
N ALA A 51 13.15 9.79 -10.12
CA ALA A 51 13.90 9.68 -8.88
C ALA A 51 13.11 10.39 -7.75
N VAL A 52 13.44 10.09 -6.50
CA VAL A 52 12.72 10.65 -5.34
C VAL A 52 13.23 12.07 -5.06
N GLN A 53 12.30 13.01 -4.93
CA GLN A 53 12.56 14.38 -4.49
C GLN A 53 11.78 14.67 -3.21
N PHE A 54 12.35 15.51 -2.35
CA PHE A 54 11.70 15.94 -1.11
C PHE A 54 11.48 17.44 -1.08
N HIS A 55 10.39 17.83 -0.43
CA HIS A 55 10.04 19.21 -0.15
C HIS A 55 9.69 19.36 1.32
N LEU A 56 10.13 20.45 1.93
CA LEU A 56 9.77 20.81 3.30
C LEU A 56 8.87 22.04 3.28
N SER A 57 7.82 22.02 4.10
CA SER A 57 6.96 23.19 4.25
C SER A 57 7.70 24.35 4.92
N LYS A 58 7.27 25.58 4.63
CA LYS A 58 7.74 26.78 5.33
C LYS A 58 6.96 26.93 6.64
N GLY A 59 7.50 26.33 7.71
CA GLY A 59 6.78 26.21 8.98
C GLY A 59 5.57 25.28 8.86
N ASN A 60 4.55 25.47 9.70
CA ASN A 60 3.33 24.67 9.68
C ASN A 60 2.32 25.17 8.62
N ASP A 61 2.78 25.29 7.37
CA ASP A 61 1.97 25.73 6.23
C ASP A 61 1.89 24.62 5.18
N ALA A 62 0.72 24.00 5.05
CA ALA A 62 0.50 22.91 4.10
C ALA A 62 0.40 23.37 2.63
N GLY A 63 0.42 24.68 2.35
CA GLY A 63 0.36 25.26 1.00
C GLY A 63 1.68 25.83 0.49
N SER A 64 2.74 25.86 1.32
CA SER A 64 3.99 26.57 1.00
C SER A 64 5.21 25.70 1.26
N TYR A 65 5.93 25.35 0.19
CA TYR A 65 7.05 24.39 0.24
C TYR A 65 8.33 24.94 -0.39
N THR A 66 9.46 24.35 0.01
CA THR A 66 10.77 24.55 -0.64
C THR A 66 11.38 23.19 -0.95
N PHE A 67 12.01 23.06 -2.11
CA PHE A 67 12.79 21.88 -2.45
C PHE A 67 13.91 21.64 -1.42
N LEU A 68 14.06 20.39 -1.00
CA LEU A 68 15.29 19.93 -0.36
C LEU A 68 16.35 19.64 -1.43
N ASN A 69 17.60 19.48 -1.00
CA ASN A 69 18.75 19.16 -1.85
C ASN A 69 18.88 20.05 -3.11
N LYS A 70 18.54 21.35 -2.98
CA LYS A 70 18.58 22.33 -4.09
C LYS A 70 17.77 21.88 -5.33
N GLY A 71 16.69 21.11 -5.12
CA GLY A 71 15.85 20.56 -6.18
C GLY A 71 16.40 19.30 -6.85
N GLN A 72 17.62 18.87 -6.52
CA GLN A 72 18.17 17.62 -7.03
C GLN A 72 17.53 16.41 -6.33
N PRO A 73 17.45 15.25 -6.99
CA PRO A 73 16.94 14.03 -6.36
C PRO A 73 17.68 13.68 -5.08
N VAL A 74 16.93 13.24 -4.08
CA VAL A 74 17.45 12.73 -2.80
C VAL A 74 17.80 11.26 -2.94
N LEU A 75 16.96 10.46 -3.63
CA LEU A 75 17.19 9.03 -3.87
C LEU A 75 17.07 8.71 -5.35
N LYS A 76 18.03 7.94 -5.87
CA LYS A 76 18.04 7.42 -7.23
C LYS A 76 18.15 5.90 -7.17
N SER A 77 17.36 5.19 -7.97
CA SER A 77 17.42 3.73 -8.01
C SER A 77 18.66 3.28 -8.78
N THR A 78 19.36 2.30 -8.24
CA THR A 78 20.45 1.59 -8.93
C THR A 78 20.05 0.18 -9.32
N VAL A 79 18.80 -0.20 -9.10
CA VAL A 79 18.23 -1.54 -9.33
C VAL A 79 17.08 -1.48 -10.33
N GLY A 80 16.69 -2.65 -10.87
CA GLY A 80 15.56 -2.76 -11.78
C GLY A 80 15.73 -1.91 -13.04
N THR A 81 14.69 -1.17 -13.39
CA THR A 81 14.66 -0.22 -14.51
C THR A 81 15.48 1.05 -14.25
N LYS A 82 15.90 1.28 -12.99
CA LYS A 82 16.64 2.46 -12.50
C LYS A 82 15.84 3.78 -12.50
N GLY A 83 14.62 3.78 -13.00
CA GLY A 83 13.63 4.84 -12.79
C GLY A 83 12.65 4.47 -11.68
N VAL A 84 12.15 5.47 -10.95
CA VAL A 84 11.09 5.27 -9.96
C VAL A 84 9.95 6.25 -10.08
N ARG A 85 8.76 5.76 -9.71
CA ARG A 85 7.49 6.49 -9.71
C ARG A 85 6.64 6.09 -8.51
N ASP A 86 5.56 6.81 -8.29
CA ASP A 86 4.54 6.52 -7.27
C ASP A 86 5.14 6.23 -5.90
N VAL A 87 5.92 7.20 -5.42
CA VAL A 87 6.73 7.06 -4.21
C VAL A 87 5.86 7.15 -2.95
N PHE A 88 6.20 6.38 -1.92
CA PHE A 88 5.52 6.39 -0.64
C PHE A 88 6.52 6.30 0.52
N LEU A 89 6.43 7.24 1.47
CA LEU A 89 7.22 7.23 2.70
C LEU A 89 6.44 6.51 3.80
N ALA A 90 6.86 5.28 4.13
CA ALA A 90 6.31 4.50 5.22
C ALA A 90 7.15 4.65 6.50
N HIS A 91 6.52 4.53 7.66
CA HIS A 91 7.20 4.52 8.94
C HIS A 91 6.43 3.73 10.00
N ASP A 92 7.12 3.27 11.03
CA ASP A 92 6.50 2.69 12.23
C ASP A 92 5.85 3.78 13.10
N SER A 93 4.96 3.41 14.03
CA SER A 93 4.30 4.39 14.92
C SER A 93 5.30 5.20 15.76
N ALA A 94 6.44 4.59 16.13
CA ALA A 94 7.51 5.24 16.87
C ALA A 94 8.33 6.24 16.03
N ARG A 95 8.20 6.22 14.69
CA ARG A 95 8.99 7.04 13.75
C ARG A 95 10.50 6.86 13.93
N THR A 96 10.91 5.62 14.14
CA THR A 96 12.32 5.21 14.25
C THR A 96 12.80 4.40 13.06
N ASN A 97 11.86 3.88 12.26
CA ASN A 97 12.12 3.16 11.02
C ASN A 97 11.38 3.85 9.89
N TYR A 98 12.10 4.31 8.87
CA TYR A 98 11.53 4.92 7.68
C TYR A 98 11.90 4.11 6.45
N TYR A 99 10.93 3.94 5.57
CA TYR A 99 11.10 3.25 4.30
C TYR A 99 10.56 4.12 3.18
N MET A 100 11.37 4.35 2.14
CA MET A 100 10.88 4.89 0.89
C MET A 100 10.64 3.71 -0.04
N ILE A 101 9.39 3.56 -0.48
CA ILE A 101 9.02 2.54 -1.47
C ILE A 101 8.51 3.19 -2.75
N ALA A 102 8.77 2.56 -3.89
CA ALA A 102 8.38 3.11 -5.18
C ALA A 102 8.14 2.02 -6.23
N THR A 103 7.35 2.37 -7.24
CA THR A 103 7.25 1.60 -8.49
C THR A 103 8.61 1.56 -9.17
N ASP A 104 9.08 0.37 -9.56
CA ASP A 104 10.25 0.19 -10.44
C ASP A 104 9.84 0.40 -11.91
N LEU A 105 9.97 1.62 -12.41
CA LEU A 105 9.58 1.98 -13.78
C LEU A 105 10.30 3.23 -14.29
N ASP A 106 11.05 3.09 -15.39
CA ASP A 106 11.54 4.21 -16.20
C ASP A 106 10.76 4.33 -17.51
N ILE A 107 9.93 5.36 -17.61
CA ILE A 107 9.14 5.63 -18.82
C ILE A 107 9.94 6.36 -19.91
N ASN A 108 11.14 6.84 -19.59
CA ASN A 108 12.03 7.52 -20.52
C ASN A 108 13.08 6.58 -21.11
N ALA A 109 13.09 5.31 -20.69
CA ALA A 109 14.01 4.32 -21.20
C ALA A 109 13.87 4.16 -22.72
N ALA A 110 14.99 3.98 -23.41
CA ALA A 110 14.97 3.72 -24.85
C ALA A 110 14.17 2.44 -25.14
N GLY A 111 13.20 2.53 -26.06
CA GLY A 111 12.32 1.41 -26.40
C GLY A 111 11.18 1.14 -25.41
N PHE A 112 10.86 2.10 -24.53
CA PHE A 112 9.73 2.00 -23.60
C PHE A 112 8.40 1.73 -24.33
N SER A 113 7.58 0.84 -23.74
CA SER A 113 6.23 0.51 -24.21
C SER A 113 5.31 0.31 -23.01
N TRP A 114 4.15 0.99 -23.02
CA TRP A 114 3.13 0.82 -21.99
C TRP A 114 2.52 -0.59 -21.97
N ASP A 115 2.38 -1.23 -23.12
CA ASP A 115 1.93 -2.63 -23.15
C ASP A 115 2.98 -3.52 -22.49
N ALA A 116 4.26 -3.39 -22.86
CA ALA A 116 5.34 -4.18 -22.23
C ALA A 116 5.44 -3.92 -20.72
N ALA A 117 5.31 -2.66 -20.28
CA ALA A 117 5.38 -2.28 -18.87
C ALA A 117 4.20 -2.81 -18.04
N THR A 118 3.03 -3.01 -18.65
CA THR A 118 1.85 -3.58 -17.96
C THR A 118 1.74 -5.10 -18.10
N ARG A 119 2.35 -5.67 -19.15
CA ARG A 119 2.26 -7.10 -19.50
C ARG A 119 3.43 -7.91 -18.99
N THR A 120 4.65 -7.39 -19.05
CA THR A 120 5.88 -8.08 -18.64
C THR A 120 6.83 -7.13 -17.88
N GLY A 121 6.26 -6.19 -17.14
CA GLY A 121 6.99 -5.20 -16.37
C GLY A 121 7.59 -5.76 -15.08
N SER A 122 8.13 -4.85 -14.27
CA SER A 122 8.68 -5.20 -12.96
C SER A 122 7.60 -5.75 -12.04
N ARG A 123 7.93 -6.83 -11.33
CA ARG A 123 7.08 -7.49 -10.30
C ARG A 123 7.52 -7.13 -8.89
N GLY A 124 8.32 -6.07 -8.77
CA GLY A 124 8.91 -5.65 -7.52
C GLY A 124 8.79 -4.16 -7.27
N ILE A 125 9.04 -3.80 -6.02
CA ILE A 125 9.10 -2.43 -5.54
C ILE A 125 10.55 -2.08 -5.21
N VAL A 126 10.94 -0.83 -5.48
CA VAL A 126 12.23 -0.31 -5.04
C VAL A 126 12.10 0.15 -3.60
N VAL A 127 13.05 -0.21 -2.74
CA VAL A 127 13.05 0.09 -1.31
C VAL A 127 14.36 0.75 -0.89
N TRP A 128 14.25 1.83 -0.13
CA TRP A 128 15.32 2.39 0.70
C TRP A 128 14.87 2.41 2.16
N SER A 129 15.81 2.29 3.09
CA SER A 129 15.56 2.40 4.53
C SER A 129 16.39 3.53 5.15
N SER A 130 15.85 4.14 6.20
CA SER A 130 16.51 5.17 7.00
C SER A 130 16.04 5.13 8.46
N LYS A 131 16.87 5.63 9.37
CA LYS A 131 16.53 5.84 10.78
C LYS A 131 16.26 7.30 11.12
N ASP A 132 16.63 8.22 10.24
CA ASP A 132 16.68 9.67 10.53
C ASP A 132 16.20 10.55 9.35
N LEU A 133 15.73 9.94 8.25
CA LEU A 133 15.32 10.58 7.00
C LEU A 133 16.44 11.32 6.24
N ILE A 134 17.68 11.25 6.73
CA ILE A 134 18.86 11.92 6.16
C ILE A 134 19.77 10.88 5.53
N ASN A 135 20.12 9.85 6.30
CA ASN A 135 21.01 8.78 5.89
C ASN A 135 20.17 7.60 5.39
N TRP A 136 20.28 7.31 4.10
CA TRP A 136 19.52 6.26 3.43
C TRP A 136 20.42 5.11 3.00
N SER A 137 19.88 3.89 3.04
CA SER A 137 20.54 2.71 2.48
C SER A 137 20.74 2.82 0.96
N ALA A 138 21.47 1.88 0.35
CA ALA A 138 21.36 1.66 -1.08
C ALA A 138 19.94 1.18 -1.45
N SER A 139 19.53 1.40 -2.71
CA SER A 139 18.25 0.87 -3.21
C SER A 139 18.30 -0.65 -3.32
N SER A 140 17.24 -1.32 -2.90
CA SER A 140 17.02 -2.75 -3.15
C SER A 140 15.72 -2.97 -3.93
N LEU A 141 15.67 -4.04 -4.73
CA LEU A 141 14.45 -4.43 -5.46
C LEU A 141 13.82 -5.63 -4.73
N ARG A 142 12.57 -5.48 -4.29
CA ARG A 142 11.82 -6.53 -3.61
C ARG A 142 10.72 -7.04 -4.52
N THR A 143 10.86 -8.27 -5.00
CA THR A 143 9.78 -8.93 -5.76
C THR A 143 8.66 -9.29 -4.80
N VAL A 144 7.47 -8.73 -5.00
CA VAL A 144 6.32 -8.91 -4.11
C VAL A 144 5.16 -9.60 -4.80
N GLU A 145 5.28 -9.89 -6.09
CA GLU A 145 4.20 -10.50 -6.87
C GLU A 145 4.65 -11.76 -7.65
N SER A 146 3.68 -12.65 -7.88
CA SER A 146 3.86 -13.94 -8.54
C SER A 146 4.33 -13.81 -10.00
N ALA A 147 4.87 -14.90 -10.54
CA ALA A 147 5.43 -14.94 -11.90
C ALA A 147 4.41 -14.68 -13.01
N ASN A 148 3.13 -14.94 -12.76
CA ASN A 148 2.02 -14.68 -13.68
C ASN A 148 1.54 -13.21 -13.67
N ALA A 149 2.20 -12.33 -12.92
CA ALA A 149 1.85 -10.91 -12.87
C ALA A 149 2.55 -10.12 -13.96
N GLY A 150 1.81 -9.18 -14.54
CA GLY A 150 2.33 -8.28 -15.55
C GLY A 150 3.07 -7.07 -14.97
N MET A 151 2.72 -6.62 -13.76
CA MET A 151 3.41 -5.50 -13.10
C MET A 151 3.12 -5.40 -11.59
N THR A 152 3.87 -4.54 -10.89
CA THR A 152 3.66 -4.12 -9.49
C THR A 152 3.82 -2.61 -9.39
N TRP A 153 2.72 -1.87 -9.30
CA TRP A 153 2.71 -0.39 -9.35
C TRP A 153 2.03 0.27 -8.16
N ALA A 154 2.38 1.53 -7.93
CA ALA A 154 1.84 2.42 -6.90
C ALA A 154 1.83 1.81 -5.50
N PRO A 155 3.00 1.40 -4.97
CA PRO A 155 3.05 0.81 -3.66
C PRO A 155 2.73 1.83 -2.57
N SER A 156 2.02 1.37 -1.53
CA SER A 156 1.79 2.12 -0.31
C SER A 156 1.88 1.17 0.89
N ALA A 157 2.06 1.71 2.09
CA ALA A 157 2.10 0.88 3.29
C ALA A 157 1.51 1.58 4.51
N VAL A 158 0.96 0.79 5.41
CA VAL A 158 0.46 1.24 6.72
C VAL A 158 1.04 0.33 7.79
N TRP A 159 1.58 0.91 8.85
CA TRP A 159 2.04 0.17 10.02
C TRP A 159 0.85 -0.22 10.91
N ASP A 160 0.82 -1.47 11.34
CA ASP A 160 -0.13 -1.98 12.33
C ASP A 160 0.62 -2.33 13.62
N ASP A 161 0.36 -1.58 14.69
CA ASP A 161 0.99 -1.79 15.99
C ASP A 161 0.62 -3.14 16.62
N ALA A 162 -0.62 -3.61 16.40
CA ALA A 162 -1.11 -4.84 17.00
C ALA A 162 -0.32 -6.07 16.54
N THR A 163 0.06 -6.11 15.26
CA THR A 163 0.87 -7.19 14.69
C THR A 163 2.35 -6.84 14.52
N SER A 164 2.73 -5.58 14.76
CA SER A 164 4.08 -5.06 14.54
C SER A 164 4.59 -5.34 13.13
N GLN A 165 3.75 -5.03 12.14
CA GLN A 165 4.03 -5.24 10.71
C GLN A 165 3.50 -4.09 9.87
N PHE A 166 4.15 -3.85 8.74
CA PHE A 166 3.60 -3.10 7.63
C PHE A 166 2.65 -3.98 6.83
N TYR A 167 1.45 -3.46 6.55
CA TYR A 167 0.61 -3.91 5.45
C TYR A 167 1.02 -3.11 4.22
N VAL A 168 1.49 -3.80 3.19
CA VAL A 168 1.96 -3.21 1.94
C VAL A 168 0.94 -3.50 0.85
N PHE A 169 0.57 -2.49 0.08
CA PHE A 169 -0.46 -2.57 -0.96
C PHE A 169 0.11 -2.12 -2.30
N TRP A 170 -0.32 -2.71 -3.41
CA TRP A 170 0.05 -2.31 -4.78
C TRP A 170 -1.05 -2.67 -5.78
N SER A 171 -1.02 -2.08 -6.97
CA SER A 171 -1.83 -2.51 -8.11
C SER A 171 -1.07 -3.55 -8.94
N SER A 172 -1.78 -4.56 -9.44
CA SER A 172 -1.22 -5.56 -10.34
C SER A 172 -2.25 -6.07 -11.35
N ARG A 173 -1.75 -6.46 -12.51
CA ARG A 173 -2.46 -7.19 -13.58
C ARG A 173 -1.97 -8.63 -13.60
N LEU A 174 -2.87 -9.61 -13.70
CA LEU A 174 -2.50 -11.02 -13.68
C LEU A 174 -2.87 -11.73 -14.99
N TYR A 175 -2.12 -12.76 -15.32
CA TYR A 175 -2.36 -13.70 -16.42
C TYR A 175 -2.68 -15.08 -15.87
N ALA A 176 -3.29 -15.93 -16.69
CA ALA A 176 -3.51 -17.31 -16.32
C ALA A 176 -2.17 -18.02 -16.08
N ASP A 177 -2.10 -18.93 -15.10
CA ASP A 177 -0.88 -19.71 -14.83
C ASP A 177 -0.45 -20.55 -16.05
N SER A 178 -1.41 -20.89 -16.93
CA SER A 178 -1.16 -21.58 -18.20
C SER A 178 -0.64 -20.66 -19.33
N ASP A 179 -0.55 -19.35 -19.11
CA ASP A 179 -0.02 -18.35 -20.05
C ASP A 179 1.22 -17.66 -19.47
N PRO A 180 2.34 -18.37 -19.26
CA PRO A 180 3.56 -17.79 -18.68
C PRO A 180 4.25 -16.75 -19.58
N LYS A 181 3.78 -16.60 -20.83
CA LYS A 181 4.27 -15.61 -21.79
C LYS A 181 3.40 -14.35 -21.84
N HIS A 182 2.31 -14.32 -21.07
CA HIS A 182 1.38 -13.20 -20.98
C HIS A 182 0.81 -12.78 -22.36
N THR A 183 0.59 -13.75 -23.25
CA THR A 183 0.12 -13.54 -24.64
C THR A 183 -1.40 -13.46 -24.74
N GLY A 184 -2.10 -14.01 -23.75
CA GLY A 184 -3.54 -14.07 -23.68
C GLY A 184 -4.17 -12.84 -23.05
N VAL A 185 -5.43 -13.02 -22.64
CA VAL A 185 -6.24 -12.00 -21.99
C VAL A 185 -5.80 -11.87 -20.54
N ALA A 186 -5.51 -10.64 -20.13
CA ALA A 186 -5.21 -10.31 -18.75
C ALA A 186 -6.47 -10.22 -17.89
N SER A 187 -6.34 -10.40 -16.58
CA SER A 187 -7.36 -9.98 -15.63
C SER A 187 -7.54 -8.46 -15.62
N LEU A 188 -8.63 -8.00 -15.00
CA LEU A 188 -8.68 -6.61 -14.53
C LEU A 188 -7.55 -6.36 -13.52
N ASP A 189 -7.10 -5.10 -13.44
CA ASP A 189 -6.13 -4.67 -12.44
C ASP A 189 -6.76 -4.77 -11.04
N ARG A 190 -5.97 -5.21 -10.06
CA ARG A 190 -6.43 -5.45 -8.69
C ARG A 190 -5.46 -4.85 -7.69
N ILE A 191 -5.99 -4.37 -6.57
CA ILE A 191 -5.17 -4.08 -5.40
C ILE A 191 -4.81 -5.40 -4.73
N ARG A 192 -3.52 -5.55 -4.46
CA ARG A 192 -2.85 -6.69 -3.84
C ARG A 192 -2.27 -6.23 -2.52
N TYR A 193 -2.01 -7.16 -1.61
CA TYR A 193 -1.33 -6.82 -0.37
C TYR A 193 -0.51 -7.99 0.17
N THR A 194 0.48 -7.66 1.00
CA THR A 194 1.23 -8.59 1.86
C THR A 194 1.59 -7.90 3.18
N THR A 195 2.19 -8.62 4.12
CA THR A 195 2.75 -8.05 5.34
C THR A 195 4.27 -8.24 5.42
N THR A 196 4.96 -7.30 6.06
CA THR A 196 6.41 -7.37 6.32
C THR A 196 6.77 -6.61 7.60
N LYS A 197 7.91 -6.92 8.21
CA LYS A 197 8.44 -6.16 9.35
C LYS A 197 9.42 -5.07 8.90
N ASP A 198 10.10 -5.26 7.78
CA ASP A 198 11.33 -4.53 7.45
C ASP A 198 11.66 -4.32 5.96
N PHE A 199 10.76 -4.74 5.05
CA PHE A 199 10.87 -4.64 3.58
C PHE A 199 12.01 -5.42 2.87
#